data_AF-A0AAW7JWR4-F1
#
_entry.id   AF-A0AAW7JWR4-F1
#
_cell.length_a   1.000
_cell.length_b   1.000
_cell.length_c   1.000
_cell.angle_alpha   90.00
_cell.angle_beta   90.00
_cell.angle_gamma   90.00
#
_symmetry.space_group_name_H-M   'P 1'
#
loop_
_entity.id
_entity.type
_entity.pdbx_description
1 polymer ?
#
loop_
_entity_poly.entity_id
_entity_poly.type
_entity_poly.pdbx_seq_one_letter_code
_entity_poly.pdbx_strand_id
1 'polypeptide(L)'
;MELKLIRDPFIQVNSAGPKEKMYLRPDTEQIDHMNTTLAHFRDCEPVDSDDFAAALDQILDFQREDGSFSYFSDYRMESDCRVDFVYRPSYACCQILMRAVLAMHEPPSPESSLYDALRRALTFCCTRGLAGHGFDSEVQQIDDLRNFASAGYLEFAERLTDICPDFCTMVASIISEYEQRLSGCRTIVGFGTDITIRVAELLELFGREALIPVFVYGSLMEGMRNASILKGCAHRGPARLNGHALYSLGSFPGIKPSDDGGCTLGEVRMVDARTLEKLDELEDNGKLYRRAGVEVVMQGMLHAHDRKCQAWTYEYLGEVESASRVPEQLQPWSRTIALRKTHVWYVAYGSCMSYERFMCYLAGGTCKDNGRTYEGCSDPTPSICTASMPLFHDVYFGNESRSWGGAGVAFLDVDNPGFTHARAYLITREQYEQVRDQEGRSDQWYGREVELGTRAGIPMLTFTSADKRPHNTPSEAYLSTMRLGMSEAFPGYASAEDPELLLAEHLK
;
A
#
# COMPACT_ATOMS: atom_id res chain seq x y z
N MET A 1 41.49 4.16 -25.70
CA MET A 1 41.76 3.56 -24.36
C MET A 1 42.18 2.12 -24.61
N GLU A 2 43.27 1.62 -24.03
CA GLU A 2 43.75 0.27 -24.38
C GLU A 2 43.07 -0.78 -23.49
N LEU A 3 42.26 -1.68 -24.07
CA LEU A 3 41.83 -2.89 -23.37
C LEU A 3 43.06 -3.77 -23.14
N LYS A 4 43.25 -4.29 -21.92
CA LYS A 4 44.31 -5.25 -21.60
C LYS A 4 43.73 -6.33 -20.70
N LEU A 5 43.23 -7.41 -21.31
CA LEU A 5 42.69 -8.56 -20.58
C LEU A 5 43.81 -9.50 -20.15
N ILE A 6 43.82 -9.89 -18.86
CA ILE A 6 44.87 -10.74 -18.29
C ILE A 6 44.26 -12.01 -17.72
N ARG A 7 44.87 -13.16 -18.07
CA ARG A 7 44.53 -14.46 -17.50
C ARG A 7 45.26 -14.61 -16.16
N ASP A 8 44.51 -14.97 -15.13
CA ASP A 8 44.92 -15.25 -13.76
C ASP A 8 45.64 -14.04 -13.10
N PRO A 9 44.93 -12.91 -12.85
CA PRO A 9 45.50 -11.65 -12.34
C PRO A 9 45.82 -11.73 -10.84
N PHE A 10 46.92 -12.42 -10.50
CA PHE A 10 47.41 -12.54 -9.14
C PHE A 10 48.61 -11.63 -8.86
N ILE A 11 48.61 -11.01 -7.68
CA ILE A 11 49.78 -10.33 -7.11
C ILE A 11 50.39 -11.16 -5.99
N GLN A 12 51.72 -11.12 -5.90
CA GLN A 12 52.48 -11.73 -4.80
C GLN A 12 52.39 -10.85 -3.56
N VAL A 13 52.08 -11.47 -2.42
CA VAL A 13 52.05 -10.81 -1.11
C VAL A 13 52.97 -11.55 -0.15
N ASN A 14 53.87 -10.80 0.46
CA ASN A 14 54.76 -11.32 1.50
C ASN A 14 54.09 -11.17 2.86
N SER A 15 54.02 -12.26 3.64
CA SER A 15 53.54 -12.19 5.02
C SER A 15 54.60 -11.54 5.92
N ALA A 16 54.27 -10.43 6.57
CA ALA A 16 55.12 -9.82 7.60
C ALA A 16 55.14 -10.70 8.87
N GLY A 17 56.06 -11.66 8.94
CA GLY A 17 56.22 -12.55 10.09
C GLY A 17 57.50 -13.40 9.99
N PRO A 18 57.95 -14.04 11.10
CA PRO A 18 59.24 -14.74 11.18
C PRO A 18 59.33 -16.03 10.33
N LYS A 19 58.26 -16.36 9.59
CA LYS A 19 58.26 -17.36 8.51
C LYS A 19 57.64 -16.68 7.28
N GLU A 20 58.46 -16.15 6.38
CA GLU A 20 58.01 -15.66 5.09
C GLU A 20 57.27 -16.79 4.37
N LYS A 21 55.95 -16.64 4.21
CA LYS A 21 55.17 -17.46 3.30
C LYS A 21 54.67 -16.54 2.19
N MET A 22 54.99 -16.94 0.96
CA MET A 22 54.53 -16.27 -0.24
C MET A 22 53.10 -16.73 -0.54
N TYR A 23 52.16 -15.79 -0.62
CA TYR A 23 50.78 -16.08 -1.01
C TYR A 23 50.39 -15.22 -2.21
N LEU A 24 49.62 -15.80 -3.12
CA LEU A 24 49.02 -15.09 -4.25
C LEU A 24 47.63 -14.63 -3.85
N ARG A 25 47.29 -13.37 -4.13
CA ARG A 25 45.92 -12.85 -4.01
C ARG A 25 45.49 -12.19 -5.32
N PRO A 26 44.19 -12.14 -5.64
CA PRO A 26 43.69 -11.39 -6.78
C PRO A 26 44.15 -9.92 -6.75
N ASP A 27 44.56 -9.39 -7.89
CA ASP A 27 44.80 -7.97 -8.10
C ASP A 27 43.46 -7.27 -8.36
N THR A 28 42.78 -6.87 -7.29
CA THR A 28 41.44 -6.27 -7.37
C THR A 28 41.44 -4.94 -8.11
N GLU A 29 42.49 -4.12 -7.97
CA GLU A 29 42.58 -2.85 -8.69
C GLU A 29 42.67 -3.06 -10.20
N GLN A 30 43.48 -4.05 -10.62
CA GLN A 30 43.58 -4.42 -12.02
C GLN A 30 42.27 -5.00 -12.56
N ILE A 31 41.59 -5.85 -11.78
CA ILE A 31 40.28 -6.41 -12.15
C ILE A 31 39.23 -5.31 -12.31
N ASP A 32 39.15 -4.38 -11.36
CA ASP A 32 38.19 -3.26 -11.42
C ASP A 32 38.47 -2.35 -12.63
N HIS A 33 39.74 -2.12 -12.95
CA HIS A 33 40.13 -1.40 -14.16
C HIS A 33 39.70 -2.15 -15.42
N MET A 34 39.92 -3.48 -15.50
CA MET A 34 39.45 -4.28 -16.64
C MET A 34 37.93 -4.24 -16.79
N ASN A 35 37.18 -4.40 -15.69
CA ASN A 35 35.72 -4.35 -15.69
C ASN A 35 35.21 -2.97 -16.16
N THR A 36 35.81 -1.88 -15.69
CA THR A 36 35.48 -0.51 -16.11
C THR A 36 35.77 -0.31 -17.60
N THR A 37 36.89 -0.84 -18.07
CA THR A 37 37.30 -0.75 -19.48
C THR A 37 36.34 -1.54 -20.37
N LEU A 38 35.96 -2.76 -19.97
CA LEU A 38 34.94 -3.56 -20.66
C LEU A 38 33.59 -2.83 -20.72
N ALA A 39 33.15 -2.20 -19.62
CA ALA A 39 31.92 -1.43 -19.60
C ALA A 39 31.96 -0.25 -20.60
N HIS A 40 33.09 0.47 -20.71
CA HIS A 40 33.25 1.51 -21.72
C HIS A 40 33.18 0.96 -23.16
N PHE A 41 33.86 -0.15 -23.45
CA PHE A 41 33.77 -0.79 -24.77
C PHE A 41 32.38 -1.35 -25.06
N ARG A 42 31.60 -1.70 -24.04
CA ARG A 42 30.21 -2.09 -24.20
C ARG A 42 29.30 -0.90 -24.46
N ASP A 43 29.41 0.18 -23.68
CA ASP A 43 28.38 1.23 -23.62
C ASP A 43 28.71 2.46 -24.48
N CYS A 44 29.98 2.79 -24.63
CA CYS A 44 30.42 4.10 -25.11
C CYS A 44 31.22 4.03 -26.41
N GLU A 45 32.09 3.02 -26.57
CA GLU A 45 33.00 2.98 -27.70
C GLU A 45 32.26 2.68 -29.03
N PRO A 46 32.42 3.50 -30.08
CA PRO A 46 31.85 3.24 -31.40
C PRO A 46 32.40 1.96 -32.02
N VAL A 47 31.52 1.15 -32.62
CA VAL A 47 31.87 -0.17 -33.16
C VAL A 47 32.82 -0.08 -34.38
N ASP A 48 32.83 1.07 -35.06
CA ASP A 48 33.67 1.36 -36.23
C ASP A 48 35.03 1.99 -35.87
N SER A 49 35.33 2.16 -34.57
CA SER A 49 36.61 2.72 -34.13
C SER A 49 37.74 1.69 -34.15
N ASP A 50 38.97 2.17 -34.37
CA ASP A 50 40.19 1.35 -34.27
C ASP A 50 40.37 0.76 -32.86
N ASP A 51 39.99 1.52 -31.82
CA ASP A 51 40.05 1.08 -30.43
C ASP A 51 39.09 -0.10 -30.19
N PHE A 52 37.87 -0.06 -30.74
CA PHE A 52 36.91 -1.16 -30.64
C PHE A 52 37.40 -2.40 -31.40
N ALA A 53 37.94 -2.22 -32.61
CA ALA A 53 38.50 -3.34 -33.38
C ALA A 53 39.65 -4.02 -32.63
N ALA A 54 40.57 -3.24 -32.06
CA ALA A 54 41.68 -3.77 -31.26
C ALA A 54 41.19 -4.48 -29.98
N ALA A 55 40.14 -3.95 -29.33
CA ALA A 55 39.52 -4.60 -28.18
C ALA A 55 38.83 -5.91 -28.56
N LEU A 56 38.15 -5.96 -29.71
CA LEU A 56 37.48 -7.14 -30.23
C LEU A 56 38.47 -8.27 -30.49
N ASP A 57 39.61 -7.99 -31.12
CA ASP A 57 40.68 -8.97 -31.35
C ASP A 57 41.19 -9.54 -30.02
N GLN A 58 41.44 -8.69 -29.03
CA GLN A 58 41.84 -9.14 -27.70
C GLN A 58 40.78 -10.00 -27.00
N ILE A 59 39.49 -9.65 -27.15
CA ILE A 59 38.39 -10.45 -26.60
C ILE A 59 38.38 -11.83 -27.26
N LEU A 60 38.46 -11.91 -28.58
CA LEU A 60 38.49 -13.17 -29.32
C LEU A 60 39.66 -14.07 -28.87
N ASP A 61 40.86 -13.50 -28.72
CA ASP A 61 42.04 -14.21 -28.23
C ASP A 61 41.93 -14.63 -26.76
N PHE A 62 41.19 -13.86 -25.96
CA PHE A 62 41.02 -14.11 -24.54
C PHE A 62 40.08 -15.27 -24.23
N GLN A 63 39.08 -15.55 -25.08
CA GLN A 63 38.04 -16.54 -24.83
C GLN A 63 38.60 -17.92 -24.51
N ARG A 64 38.02 -18.58 -23.50
CA ARG A 64 38.37 -19.94 -23.08
C ARG A 64 37.59 -21.00 -23.86
N GLU A 65 38.02 -22.25 -23.78
CA GLU A 65 37.40 -23.39 -24.46
C GLU A 65 35.93 -23.61 -24.05
N ASP A 66 35.57 -23.28 -22.81
CA ASP A 66 34.21 -23.36 -22.29
C ASP A 66 33.31 -22.19 -22.74
N GLY A 67 33.84 -21.26 -23.54
CA GLY A 67 33.15 -20.07 -24.02
C GLY A 67 33.21 -18.86 -23.09
N SER A 68 33.77 -19.02 -21.89
CA SER A 68 33.89 -17.94 -20.90
C SER A 68 35.02 -16.95 -21.24
N PHE A 69 34.97 -15.81 -20.57
CA PHE A 69 36.04 -14.81 -20.49
C PHE A 69 36.49 -14.69 -19.03
N SER A 70 36.67 -15.84 -18.38
CA SER A 70 37.05 -15.89 -16.97
C SER A 70 38.47 -15.38 -16.73
N TYR A 71 38.61 -14.51 -15.72
CA TYR A 71 39.92 -14.09 -15.23
C TYR A 71 40.68 -15.25 -14.58
N PHE A 72 40.01 -16.30 -14.11
CA PHE A 72 40.66 -17.44 -13.46
C PHE A 72 40.48 -18.74 -14.24
N SER A 73 41.49 -19.60 -14.22
CA SER A 73 41.47 -20.92 -14.84
C SER A 73 40.83 -22.02 -13.98
N ASP A 74 40.74 -21.79 -12.66
CA ASP A 74 40.13 -22.70 -11.69
C ASP A 74 38.88 -22.06 -11.08
N TYR A 75 37.73 -22.72 -11.21
CA TYR A 75 36.45 -22.23 -10.69
C TYR A 75 36.15 -22.67 -9.25
N ARG A 76 37.09 -23.35 -8.58
CA ARG A 76 36.98 -23.71 -7.16
C ARG A 76 37.18 -22.49 -6.26
N MET A 77 36.18 -21.62 -6.28
CA MET A 77 36.05 -20.42 -5.45
C MET A 77 34.61 -20.27 -4.95
N GLU A 78 34.38 -19.35 -4.03
CA GLU A 78 33.05 -19.06 -3.51
C GLU A 78 32.10 -18.54 -4.61
N SER A 79 30.79 -18.64 -4.38
CA SER A 79 29.82 -18.34 -5.45
C SER A 79 29.82 -16.87 -5.87
N ASP A 80 30.10 -15.96 -4.95
CA ASP A 80 30.26 -14.53 -5.19
C ASP A 80 31.48 -14.25 -6.06
N CYS A 81 32.63 -14.84 -5.72
CA CYS A 81 33.86 -14.76 -6.49
C CYS A 81 33.67 -15.28 -7.92
N ARG A 82 32.92 -16.39 -8.10
CA ARG A 82 32.59 -16.87 -9.44
C ARG A 82 31.77 -15.84 -10.22
N VAL A 83 30.79 -15.19 -9.59
CA VAL A 83 30.00 -14.15 -10.26
C VAL A 83 30.91 -13.03 -10.73
N ASP A 84 31.69 -12.44 -9.84
CA ASP A 84 32.50 -11.27 -10.17
C ASP A 84 33.65 -11.53 -11.14
N PHE A 85 34.29 -12.71 -11.04
CA PHE A 85 35.53 -12.96 -11.79
C PHE A 85 35.41 -13.93 -12.96
N VAL A 86 34.31 -14.69 -13.01
CA VAL A 86 34.06 -15.66 -14.09
C VAL A 86 32.89 -15.18 -14.94
N TYR A 87 31.73 -14.92 -14.33
CA TYR A 87 30.49 -14.65 -15.07
C TYR A 87 30.41 -13.21 -15.59
N ARG A 88 30.63 -12.20 -14.76
CA ARG A 88 30.52 -10.79 -15.16
C ARG A 88 31.45 -10.38 -16.32
N PRO A 89 32.76 -10.71 -16.31
CA PRO A 89 33.59 -10.44 -17.48
C PRO A 89 33.12 -11.23 -18.70
N SER A 90 32.59 -12.45 -18.51
CA SER A 90 32.01 -13.22 -19.61
C SER A 90 30.78 -12.57 -20.23
N TYR A 91 29.90 -12.01 -19.41
CA TYR A 91 28.70 -11.30 -19.87
C TYR A 91 29.09 -10.02 -20.62
N ALA A 92 30.03 -9.24 -20.08
CA ALA A 92 30.51 -8.01 -20.70
C ALA A 92 31.17 -8.28 -22.07
N CYS A 93 32.07 -9.26 -22.16
CA CYS A 93 32.67 -9.65 -23.44
C CYS A 93 31.62 -10.18 -24.43
N CYS A 94 30.65 -10.97 -23.96
CA CYS A 94 29.54 -11.45 -24.79
C CYS A 94 28.70 -10.28 -25.36
N GLN A 95 28.45 -9.26 -24.56
CA GLN A 95 27.73 -8.04 -24.96
C GLN A 95 28.52 -7.27 -26.04
N ILE A 96 29.84 -7.14 -25.89
CA ILE A 96 30.70 -6.51 -26.91
C ILE A 96 30.71 -7.30 -28.22
N LEU A 97 30.82 -8.64 -28.14
CA LEU A 97 30.72 -9.52 -29.32
C LEU A 97 29.38 -9.38 -30.02
N MET A 98 28.27 -9.27 -29.26
CA MET A 98 26.94 -9.04 -29.82
C MET A 98 26.87 -7.71 -30.58
N ARG A 99 27.40 -6.62 -30.03
CA ARG A 99 27.50 -5.33 -30.72
C ARG A 99 28.28 -5.44 -32.02
N ALA A 100 29.42 -6.14 -31.99
CA ALA A 100 30.27 -6.34 -33.18
C ALA A 100 29.51 -7.08 -34.29
N VAL A 101 28.79 -8.16 -33.93
CA VAL A 101 27.99 -8.94 -34.89
C VAL A 101 26.83 -8.13 -35.47
N LEU A 102 26.13 -7.35 -34.65
CA LEU A 102 24.99 -6.55 -35.10
C LEU A 102 25.38 -5.38 -36.01
N ALA A 103 26.60 -4.84 -35.84
CA ALA A 103 27.12 -3.78 -36.71
C ALA A 103 27.50 -4.27 -38.12
N MET A 104 27.58 -5.59 -38.35
CA MET A 104 27.90 -6.13 -39.66
C MET A 104 26.73 -5.92 -40.64
N HIS A 105 27.05 -5.60 -41.89
CA HIS A 105 26.04 -5.50 -42.95
C HIS A 105 25.32 -6.82 -43.21
N GLU A 106 26.05 -7.93 -43.15
CA GLU A 106 25.54 -9.29 -43.27
C GLU A 106 25.91 -10.10 -42.02
N PRO A 107 25.06 -11.02 -41.57
CA PRO A 107 25.38 -11.90 -40.46
C PRO A 107 26.71 -12.65 -40.70
N PRO A 108 27.54 -12.83 -39.67
CA PRO A 108 28.76 -13.60 -39.79
C PRO A 108 28.43 -15.06 -40.18
N SER A 109 29.24 -15.66 -41.06
CA SER A 109 29.02 -17.05 -41.45
C SER A 109 29.29 -18.00 -40.26
N PRO A 110 28.65 -19.18 -40.21
CA PRO A 110 28.87 -20.16 -39.15
C PRO A 110 30.32 -20.63 -39.00
N GLU A 111 31.13 -20.49 -40.04
CA GLU A 111 32.56 -20.83 -40.04
C GLU A 111 33.46 -19.70 -39.51
N SER A 112 32.93 -18.49 -39.29
CA SER A 112 33.71 -17.36 -38.81
C SER A 112 34.05 -17.47 -37.32
N SER A 113 35.23 -16.99 -36.94
CA SER A 113 35.68 -16.96 -35.54
C SER A 113 34.75 -16.13 -34.65
N LEU A 114 34.23 -15.02 -35.17
CA LEU A 114 33.30 -14.15 -34.45
C LEU A 114 31.96 -14.84 -34.17
N TYR A 115 31.43 -15.61 -35.13
CA TYR A 115 30.22 -16.41 -34.93
C TYR A 115 30.42 -17.46 -33.84
N ASP A 116 31.47 -18.28 -33.92
CA ASP A 116 31.72 -19.32 -32.92
C ASP A 116 31.99 -18.72 -31.54
N ALA A 117 32.74 -17.61 -31.49
CA ALA A 117 33.01 -16.92 -30.24
C ALA A 117 31.72 -16.41 -29.57
N LEU A 118 30.84 -15.73 -30.31
CA LEU A 118 29.56 -15.26 -29.78
C LEU A 118 28.68 -16.44 -29.35
N ARG A 119 28.56 -17.49 -30.18
CA ARG A 119 27.77 -18.69 -29.85
C ARG A 119 28.20 -19.33 -28.53
N ARG A 120 29.51 -19.57 -28.37
CA ARG A 120 30.06 -20.16 -27.14
C ARG A 120 29.88 -19.24 -25.94
N ALA A 121 30.06 -17.94 -26.12
CA ALA A 121 29.83 -16.95 -25.07
C ALA A 121 28.37 -16.95 -24.59
N LEU A 122 27.40 -16.94 -25.51
CA LEU A 122 25.97 -17.01 -25.19
C LEU A 122 25.61 -18.34 -24.51
N THR A 123 26.18 -19.45 -24.97
CA THR A 123 26.01 -20.77 -24.33
C THR A 123 26.55 -20.76 -22.90
N PHE A 124 27.71 -20.14 -22.66
CA PHE A 124 28.26 -19.99 -21.32
C PHE A 124 27.34 -19.13 -20.43
N CYS A 125 26.77 -18.05 -20.98
CA CYS A 125 25.82 -17.19 -20.27
C CYS A 125 24.60 -17.95 -19.74
N CYS A 126 24.16 -19.00 -20.45
CA CYS A 126 23.04 -19.84 -20.03
C CYS A 126 23.27 -20.62 -18.73
N THR A 127 24.52 -20.86 -18.34
CA THR A 127 24.85 -21.76 -17.22
C THR A 127 24.44 -21.22 -15.83
N ARG A 128 24.11 -19.93 -15.73
CA ARG A 128 23.68 -19.28 -14.47
C ARG A 128 22.38 -18.49 -14.60
N GLY A 129 21.78 -18.42 -15.78
CA GLY A 129 20.57 -17.62 -15.96
C GLY A 129 20.80 -16.11 -15.79
N LEU A 130 22.04 -15.63 -15.97
CA LEU A 130 22.44 -14.25 -15.66
C LEU A 130 22.22 -13.83 -14.19
N ALA A 131 21.97 -14.78 -13.29
CA ALA A 131 21.72 -14.48 -11.89
C ALA A 131 23.02 -14.13 -11.17
N GLY A 132 22.93 -13.14 -10.29
CA GLY A 132 24.02 -12.72 -9.43
C GLY A 132 24.33 -13.70 -8.29
N HIS A 133 24.73 -13.15 -7.14
CA HIS A 133 24.94 -13.92 -5.92
C HIS A 133 24.26 -13.28 -4.71
N GLY A 134 24.07 -14.07 -3.65
CA GLY A 134 23.57 -13.58 -2.37
C GLY A 134 22.23 -12.85 -2.48
N PHE A 135 22.11 -11.73 -1.78
CA PHE A 135 20.88 -10.94 -1.69
C PHE A 135 20.61 -10.05 -2.90
N ASP A 136 21.64 -9.76 -3.68
CA ASP A 136 21.56 -8.91 -4.87
C ASP A 136 21.39 -9.72 -6.16
N SER A 137 21.19 -11.04 -6.05
CA SER A 137 21.15 -11.96 -7.20
C SER A 137 20.19 -11.52 -8.30
N GLU A 138 19.00 -11.06 -7.93
CA GLU A 138 17.96 -10.63 -8.89
C GLU A 138 18.17 -9.19 -9.35
N VAL A 139 18.70 -8.32 -8.49
CA VAL A 139 19.08 -6.95 -8.87
C VAL A 139 20.14 -7.02 -9.97
N GLN A 140 21.14 -7.86 -9.79
CA GLN A 140 22.21 -8.10 -10.75
C GLN A 140 21.68 -8.75 -12.04
N GLN A 141 20.75 -9.70 -11.95
CA GLN A 141 20.11 -10.29 -13.15
C GLN A 141 19.38 -9.23 -14.00
N ILE A 142 18.67 -8.30 -13.35
CA ILE A 142 18.01 -7.19 -14.05
C ILE A 142 19.05 -6.27 -14.72
N ASP A 143 20.14 -5.95 -14.02
CA ASP A 143 21.21 -5.11 -14.57
C ASP A 143 21.91 -5.79 -15.77
N ASP A 144 22.17 -7.10 -15.68
CA ASP A 144 22.76 -7.87 -16.77
C ASP A 144 21.83 -7.96 -17.99
N LEU A 145 20.52 -8.15 -17.79
CA LEU A 145 19.53 -8.11 -18.87
C LEU A 145 19.44 -6.73 -19.53
N ARG A 146 19.54 -5.64 -18.75
CA ARG A 146 19.60 -4.26 -19.28
C ARG A 146 20.86 -4.03 -20.11
N ASN A 147 22.01 -4.54 -19.65
CA ASN A 147 23.26 -4.46 -20.39
C ASN A 147 23.17 -5.23 -21.73
N PHE A 148 22.55 -6.41 -21.75
CA PHE A 148 22.27 -7.14 -22.99
C PHE A 148 21.32 -6.39 -23.92
N ALA A 149 20.23 -5.83 -23.40
CA ALA A 149 19.32 -5.01 -24.20
C ALA A 149 20.04 -3.79 -24.81
N SER A 150 20.87 -3.09 -24.03
CA SER A 150 21.67 -1.95 -24.48
C SER A 150 22.73 -2.35 -25.52
N ALA A 151 23.24 -3.58 -25.43
CA ALA A 151 24.16 -4.16 -26.42
C ALA A 151 23.47 -4.65 -27.71
N GLY A 152 22.14 -4.51 -27.82
CA GLY A 152 21.37 -4.85 -29.02
C GLY A 152 20.65 -6.21 -28.97
N TYR A 153 20.46 -6.80 -27.79
CA TYR A 153 19.80 -8.10 -27.66
C TYR A 153 18.43 -8.20 -28.36
N LEU A 154 17.62 -7.14 -28.35
CA LEU A 154 16.30 -7.17 -28.99
C LEU A 154 16.41 -7.39 -30.51
N GLU A 155 17.32 -6.68 -31.15
CA GLU A 155 17.62 -6.85 -32.57
C GLU A 155 18.24 -8.23 -32.85
N PHE A 156 19.12 -8.69 -31.97
CA PHE A 156 19.70 -10.03 -32.04
C PHE A 156 18.62 -11.12 -31.98
N ALA A 157 17.65 -11.01 -31.07
CA ALA A 157 16.57 -11.98 -30.89
C ALA A 157 15.56 -11.99 -32.04
N GLU A 158 15.50 -10.93 -32.85
CA GLU A 158 14.67 -10.88 -34.06
C GLU A 158 15.38 -11.48 -35.27
N ARG A 159 16.70 -11.30 -35.39
CA ARG A 159 17.45 -11.56 -36.62
C ARG A 159 18.39 -12.77 -36.56
N LEU A 160 18.89 -13.11 -35.38
CA LEU A 160 20.07 -13.96 -35.18
C LEU A 160 19.88 -15.05 -34.12
N THR A 161 18.63 -15.44 -33.86
CA THR A 161 18.28 -16.46 -32.86
C THR A 161 18.98 -17.80 -33.08
N ASP A 162 19.27 -18.16 -34.33
CA ASP A 162 19.96 -19.40 -34.70
C ASP A 162 21.40 -19.49 -34.15
N ILE A 163 22.03 -18.35 -33.81
CA ILE A 163 23.35 -18.33 -33.18
C ILE A 163 23.29 -19.02 -31.81
N CYS A 164 22.28 -18.74 -30.99
CA CYS A 164 22.08 -19.42 -29.72
C CYS A 164 20.59 -19.41 -29.29
N PRO A 165 19.79 -20.39 -29.75
CA PRO A 165 18.36 -20.46 -29.42
C PRO A 165 18.10 -20.63 -27.91
N ASP A 166 18.98 -21.34 -27.22
CA ASP A 166 18.89 -21.59 -25.77
C ASP A 166 18.99 -20.29 -24.97
N PHE A 167 19.88 -19.36 -25.38
CA PHE A 167 20.01 -18.06 -24.74
C PHE A 167 18.75 -17.20 -24.93
N CYS A 168 18.20 -17.17 -26.16
CA CYS A 168 16.97 -16.44 -26.44
C CYS A 168 15.79 -17.00 -25.64
N THR A 169 15.70 -18.33 -25.54
CA THR A 169 14.68 -19.02 -24.75
C THR A 169 14.80 -18.69 -23.26
N MET A 170 16.02 -18.72 -22.73
CA MET A 170 16.29 -18.37 -21.34
C MET A 170 15.88 -16.93 -21.02
N VAL A 171 16.30 -15.95 -21.84
CA VAL A 171 15.95 -14.54 -21.64
C VAL A 171 14.44 -14.35 -21.73
N ALA A 172 13.77 -14.95 -22.74
CA ALA A 172 12.31 -14.88 -22.85
C ALA A 172 11.61 -15.47 -21.61
N SER A 173 12.12 -16.57 -21.06
CA SER A 173 11.59 -17.18 -19.83
C SER A 173 11.74 -16.25 -18.62
N ILE A 174 12.91 -15.61 -18.46
CA ILE A 174 13.16 -14.69 -17.34
C ILE A 174 12.24 -13.46 -17.45
N ILE A 175 12.10 -12.88 -18.65
CA ILE A 175 11.20 -11.75 -18.90
C ILE A 175 9.74 -12.12 -18.59
N SER A 176 9.29 -13.30 -19.02
CA SER A 176 7.93 -13.78 -18.72
C SER A 176 7.71 -14.02 -17.22
N GLU A 177 8.71 -14.52 -16.50
CA GLU A 177 8.66 -14.66 -15.04
C GLU A 177 8.50 -13.29 -14.35
N TYR A 178 9.28 -12.30 -14.78
CA TYR A 178 9.20 -10.95 -14.24
C TYR A 178 7.84 -10.28 -14.52
N GLU A 179 7.24 -10.51 -15.68
CA GLU A 179 5.88 -10.05 -16.01
C GLU A 179 4.83 -10.65 -15.06
N GLN A 180 4.90 -11.96 -14.79
CA GLN A 180 4.02 -12.64 -13.83
C GLN A 180 4.24 -12.20 -12.39
N ARG A 181 5.45 -11.74 -12.06
CA ARG A 181 5.78 -11.22 -10.72
C ARG A 181 5.30 -9.79 -10.55
N LEU A 182 5.48 -8.94 -11.55
CA LEU A 182 5.01 -7.56 -11.52
C LEU A 182 3.49 -7.49 -11.39
N SER A 183 2.77 -8.24 -12.25
CA SER A 183 1.30 -8.35 -12.19
C SER A 183 0.79 -8.98 -10.88
N GLY A 184 1.58 -9.88 -10.30
CA GLY A 184 1.27 -10.53 -9.02
C GLY A 184 1.74 -9.79 -7.77
N CYS A 185 2.34 -8.60 -7.88
CA CYS A 185 2.95 -7.87 -6.76
C CYS A 185 4.00 -8.70 -5.97
N ARG A 186 4.77 -9.55 -6.67
CA ARG A 186 5.82 -10.45 -6.12
C ARG A 186 7.23 -9.98 -6.48
N THR A 187 7.49 -8.71 -6.20
CA THR A 187 8.72 -7.98 -6.56
C THR A 187 9.47 -7.46 -5.32
N ILE A 188 9.13 -7.95 -4.13
CA ILE A 188 9.95 -7.81 -2.93
C ILE A 188 10.79 -9.07 -2.78
N VAL A 189 12.10 -8.92 -2.71
CA VAL A 189 13.07 -10.01 -2.80
C VAL A 189 14.09 -9.97 -1.67
N GLY A 190 14.75 -11.10 -1.42
CA GLY A 190 15.77 -11.21 -0.36
C GLY A 190 15.25 -10.73 1.00
N PHE A 191 15.95 -9.74 1.57
CA PHE A 191 15.65 -9.13 2.87
C PHE A 191 14.75 -7.88 2.76
N GLY A 192 13.81 -7.88 1.83
CA GLY A 192 12.86 -6.77 1.64
C GLY A 192 13.26 -5.76 0.56
N THR A 193 14.20 -6.11 -0.32
CA THR A 193 14.59 -5.28 -1.45
C THR A 193 13.42 -5.17 -2.43
N ASP A 194 12.97 -3.95 -2.71
CA ASP A 194 11.91 -3.69 -3.67
C ASP A 194 12.50 -3.50 -5.08
N ILE A 195 12.23 -4.46 -5.96
CA ILE A 195 12.65 -4.41 -7.37
C ILE A 195 11.49 -4.04 -8.31
N THR A 196 10.34 -3.59 -7.80
CA THR A 196 9.12 -3.33 -8.61
C THR A 196 9.37 -2.36 -9.76
N ILE A 197 9.97 -1.20 -9.47
CA ILE A 197 10.30 -0.18 -10.48
C ILE A 197 11.33 -0.72 -11.48
N ARG A 198 12.40 -1.35 -10.98
CA ARG A 198 13.46 -1.94 -11.81
C ARG A 198 12.93 -2.98 -12.79
N VAL A 199 12.01 -3.84 -12.33
CA VAL A 199 11.34 -4.83 -13.16
C VAL A 199 10.44 -4.16 -14.20
N ALA A 200 9.63 -3.16 -13.80
CA ALA A 200 8.75 -2.48 -14.74
C ALA A 200 9.52 -1.79 -15.87
N GLU A 201 10.57 -1.03 -15.54
CA GLU A 201 11.47 -0.41 -16.52
C GLU A 201 12.17 -1.44 -17.43
N LEU A 202 12.58 -2.60 -16.87
CA LEU A 202 13.16 -3.69 -17.66
C LEU A 202 12.13 -4.24 -18.66
N LEU A 203 10.90 -4.47 -18.23
CA LEU A 203 9.84 -4.96 -19.10
C LEU A 203 9.52 -3.96 -20.23
N GLU A 204 9.46 -2.66 -19.91
CA GLU A 204 9.30 -1.60 -20.92
C GLU A 204 10.46 -1.60 -21.93
N LEU A 205 11.70 -1.75 -21.46
CA LEU A 205 12.88 -1.86 -22.33
C LEU A 205 12.76 -3.05 -23.29
N PHE A 206 12.14 -4.15 -22.86
CA PHE A 206 11.87 -5.34 -23.68
C PHE A 206 10.55 -5.25 -24.47
N GLY A 207 9.95 -4.06 -24.59
CA GLY A 207 8.72 -3.83 -25.36
C GLY A 207 7.46 -4.45 -24.77
N ARG A 208 7.46 -4.75 -23.46
CA ARG A 208 6.31 -5.29 -22.74
C ARG A 208 5.51 -4.18 -22.08
N GLU A 209 4.20 -4.37 -21.98
CA GLU A 209 3.34 -3.49 -21.20
C GLU A 209 3.57 -3.76 -19.70
N ALA A 210 4.20 -2.81 -19.00
CA ALA A 210 4.61 -2.96 -17.61
C ALA A 210 3.69 -2.21 -16.65
N LEU A 211 2.40 -2.54 -16.66
CA LEU A 211 1.41 -1.90 -15.80
C LEU A 211 1.33 -2.52 -14.42
N ILE A 212 1.41 -1.67 -13.40
CA ILE A 212 1.47 -2.04 -11.99
C ILE A 212 0.10 -1.78 -11.35
N PRO A 213 -0.58 -2.80 -10.79
CA PRO A 213 -1.86 -2.61 -10.12
C PRO A 213 -1.67 -1.94 -8.76
N VAL A 214 -2.34 -0.82 -8.52
CA VAL A 214 -2.33 -0.08 -7.26
C VAL A 214 -3.76 0.13 -6.76
N PHE A 215 -4.06 -0.36 -5.57
CA PHE A 215 -5.31 -0.10 -4.84
C PHE A 215 -5.19 1.22 -4.08
N VAL A 216 -6.02 2.19 -4.46
CA VAL A 216 -6.11 3.50 -3.80
C VAL A 216 -7.46 3.62 -3.10
N TYR A 217 -7.43 4.10 -1.86
CA TYR A 217 -8.59 4.13 -0.95
C TYR A 217 -8.86 5.51 -0.36
N GLY A 218 -8.06 6.51 -0.73
CA GLY A 218 -7.97 7.78 -0.03
C GLY A 218 -7.83 9.01 -0.92
N SER A 219 -6.81 9.83 -0.62
CA SER A 219 -6.58 11.12 -1.28
C SER A 219 -6.29 11.02 -2.79
N LEU A 220 -5.88 9.82 -3.23
CA LEU A 220 -5.56 9.46 -4.61
C LEU A 220 -6.76 8.97 -5.43
N MET A 221 -7.90 8.68 -4.81
CA MET A 221 -9.10 8.22 -5.53
C MET A 221 -9.60 9.27 -6.52
N GLU A 222 -10.33 8.85 -7.55
CA GLU A 222 -10.97 9.77 -8.50
C GLU A 222 -11.76 10.89 -7.81
N GLY A 223 -11.58 12.13 -8.30
CA GLY A 223 -12.21 13.34 -7.75
C GLY A 223 -11.58 13.88 -6.45
N MET A 224 -10.55 13.22 -5.91
CA MET A 224 -9.87 13.65 -4.68
C MET A 224 -8.63 14.51 -4.98
N ARG A 225 -8.12 15.19 -3.93
CA ARG A 225 -7.10 16.25 -4.07
C ARG A 225 -5.79 15.82 -4.75
N ASN A 226 -5.40 14.54 -4.65
CA ASN A 226 -4.16 14.01 -5.22
C ASN A 226 -4.42 13.15 -6.48
N ALA A 227 -5.67 13.07 -6.97
CA ALA A 227 -6.05 12.23 -8.11
C ALA A 227 -5.31 12.59 -9.42
N SER A 228 -4.78 13.82 -9.52
CA SER A 228 -4.05 14.29 -10.71
C SER A 228 -2.78 13.51 -10.98
N ILE A 229 -2.16 12.89 -9.96
CA ILE A 229 -0.98 12.03 -10.16
C ILE A 229 -1.34 10.81 -11.02
N LEU A 230 -2.56 10.31 -10.89
CA LEU A 230 -3.08 9.16 -11.62
C LEU A 230 -3.78 9.57 -12.92
N LYS A 231 -3.64 10.82 -13.38
CA LYS A 231 -4.28 11.27 -14.61
C LYS A 231 -3.69 10.53 -15.81
N GLY A 232 -4.54 9.86 -16.59
CA GLY A 232 -4.13 9.06 -17.75
C GLY A 232 -3.87 7.58 -17.45
N CYS A 233 -3.72 7.21 -16.17
CA CYS A 233 -3.61 5.81 -15.75
C CYS A 233 -4.93 5.07 -15.95
N ALA A 234 -4.88 3.84 -16.48
CA ALA A 234 -6.08 3.03 -16.69
C ALA A 234 -6.81 2.76 -15.37
N HIS A 235 -8.14 2.85 -15.41
CA HIS A 235 -9.01 2.59 -14.27
C HIS A 235 -9.58 1.18 -14.38
N ARG A 236 -9.15 0.28 -13.48
CA ARG A 236 -9.60 -1.11 -13.50
C ARG A 236 -10.97 -1.28 -12.83
N GLY A 237 -11.30 -0.40 -11.87
CA GLY A 237 -12.62 -0.36 -11.25
C GLY A 237 -12.60 -0.26 -9.72
N PRO A 238 -13.79 -0.10 -9.11
CA PRO A 238 -13.96 -0.14 -7.66
C PRO A 238 -13.61 -1.52 -7.08
N ALA A 239 -13.03 -1.52 -5.90
CA ALA A 239 -12.60 -2.74 -5.20
C ALA A 239 -12.76 -2.61 -3.68
N ARG A 240 -12.72 -3.74 -2.99
CA ARG A 240 -12.67 -3.80 -1.53
C ARG A 240 -11.47 -4.62 -1.06
N LEU A 241 -10.84 -4.16 0.02
CA LEU A 241 -9.78 -4.84 0.73
C LEU A 241 -10.34 -5.35 2.06
N ASN A 242 -10.36 -6.68 2.24
CA ASN A 242 -10.81 -7.30 3.48
C ASN A 242 -9.63 -7.51 4.43
N GLY A 243 -9.88 -7.46 5.74
CA GLY A 243 -8.84 -7.56 6.76
C GLY A 243 -8.14 -6.24 7.08
N HIS A 244 -8.58 -5.12 6.49
CA HIS A 244 -8.03 -3.78 6.74
C HIS A 244 -9.13 -2.79 7.08
N ALA A 245 -8.87 -1.97 8.10
CA ALA A 245 -9.75 -0.87 8.49
C ALA A 245 -9.19 0.47 8.00
N LEU A 246 -10.10 1.35 7.59
CA LEU A 246 -9.80 2.73 7.20
C LEU A 246 -9.88 3.65 8.41
N TYR A 247 -8.91 4.56 8.55
CA TYR A 247 -8.81 5.55 9.62
C TYR A 247 -8.71 6.95 9.05
N SER A 248 -9.32 7.91 9.75
CA SER A 248 -9.25 9.33 9.45
C SER A 248 -8.10 9.97 10.22
N LEU A 249 -7.02 10.33 9.53
CA LEU A 249 -5.82 10.97 10.12
C LEU A 249 -5.87 12.50 9.96
N GLY A 250 -7.07 13.07 10.03
CA GLY A 250 -7.32 14.49 9.73
C GLY A 250 -7.52 14.73 8.24
N SER A 251 -6.53 15.33 7.58
CA SER A 251 -6.65 15.76 6.17
C SER A 251 -6.47 14.63 5.16
N PHE A 252 -5.98 13.47 5.60
CA PHE A 252 -5.77 12.28 4.79
C PHE A 252 -6.22 11.02 5.55
N PRO A 253 -6.49 9.91 4.85
CA PRO A 253 -6.80 8.64 5.47
C PRO A 253 -5.57 7.72 5.55
N GLY A 254 -5.64 6.71 6.40
CA GLY A 254 -4.70 5.59 6.40
C GLY A 254 -5.42 4.27 6.62
N ILE A 255 -4.90 3.19 6.06
CA ILE A 255 -5.37 1.83 6.37
C ILE A 255 -4.38 1.10 7.27
N LYS A 256 -4.90 0.21 8.11
CA LYS A 256 -4.11 -0.78 8.84
C LYS A 256 -4.83 -2.13 8.84
N PRO A 257 -4.09 -3.25 8.94
CA PRO A 257 -4.69 -4.54 9.24
C PRO A 257 -5.63 -4.46 10.45
N SER A 258 -6.71 -5.24 10.44
CA SER A 258 -7.77 -5.22 11.45
C SER A 258 -8.11 -6.63 11.90
N ASP A 259 -8.05 -6.87 13.22
CA ASP A 259 -8.28 -8.19 13.81
C ASP A 259 -9.75 -8.64 13.74
N ASP A 260 -10.68 -7.69 13.61
CA ASP A 260 -12.13 -7.94 13.53
C ASP A 260 -12.63 -8.18 12.10
N GLY A 261 -11.72 -8.36 11.13
CA GLY A 261 -12.09 -8.61 9.74
C GLY A 261 -12.59 -7.37 8.99
N GLY A 262 -12.21 -6.16 9.43
CA GLY A 262 -12.59 -4.89 8.81
C GLY A 262 -12.42 -4.82 7.28
N CYS A 263 -13.15 -3.91 6.64
CA CYS A 263 -13.13 -3.72 5.20
C CYS A 263 -12.79 -2.27 4.81
N THR A 264 -11.97 -2.12 3.79
CA THR A 264 -11.67 -0.83 3.15
C THR A 264 -12.16 -0.81 1.70
N LEU A 265 -12.93 0.21 1.33
CA LEU A 265 -13.40 0.44 -0.05
C LEU A 265 -12.49 1.43 -0.76
N GLY A 266 -12.18 1.12 -2.02
CA GLY A 266 -11.33 1.94 -2.87
C GLY A 266 -11.50 1.58 -4.35
N GLU A 267 -10.46 1.82 -5.13
CA GLU A 267 -10.40 1.50 -6.56
C GLU A 267 -9.00 1.02 -6.95
N VAL A 268 -8.92 0.22 -8.02
CA VAL A 268 -7.65 -0.25 -8.58
C VAL A 268 -7.31 0.56 -9.83
N ARG A 269 -6.08 1.07 -9.85
CA ARG A 269 -5.48 1.84 -10.93
C ARG A 269 -4.26 1.10 -11.46
N MET A 270 -4.06 1.15 -12.77
CA MET A 270 -2.90 0.55 -13.42
C MET A 270 -1.89 1.66 -13.74
N VAL A 271 -0.71 1.62 -13.12
CA VAL A 271 0.29 2.70 -13.20
C VAL A 271 1.58 2.20 -13.82
N ASP A 272 2.33 3.10 -14.47
CA ASP A 272 3.69 2.82 -14.94
C ASP A 272 4.73 3.02 -13.82
N ALA A 273 5.99 2.67 -14.10
CA ALA A 273 7.10 2.80 -13.15
C ALA A 273 7.24 4.23 -12.60
N ARG A 274 7.21 5.22 -13.51
CA ARG A 274 7.36 6.64 -13.18
C ARG A 274 6.23 7.16 -12.29
N THR A 275 5.01 6.69 -12.51
CA THR A 275 3.87 7.08 -11.68
C THR A 275 3.97 6.42 -10.32
N LEU A 276 4.40 5.16 -10.24
CA LEU A 276 4.62 4.49 -8.97
C LEU A 276 5.67 5.21 -8.10
N GLU A 277 6.77 5.69 -8.70
CA GLU A 277 7.77 6.52 -8.00
C GLU A 277 7.16 7.79 -7.40
N LYS A 278 6.35 8.52 -8.17
CA LYS A 278 5.65 9.72 -7.67
C LYS A 278 4.69 9.41 -6.52
N LEU A 279 4.08 8.22 -6.53
CA LEU A 279 3.23 7.78 -5.43
C LEU A 279 4.06 7.47 -4.18
N ASP A 280 5.22 6.80 -4.33
CA ASP A 280 6.15 6.54 -3.22
C ASP A 280 6.63 7.83 -2.57
N GLU A 281 6.96 8.83 -3.39
CA GLU A 281 7.35 10.16 -2.92
C GLU A 281 6.21 10.86 -2.17
N LEU A 282 4.99 10.84 -2.73
CA LEU A 282 3.84 11.49 -2.13
C LEU A 282 3.46 10.85 -0.78
N GLU A 283 3.45 9.52 -0.71
CA GLU A 283 3.04 8.76 0.47
C GLU A 283 4.21 8.57 1.46
N ASP A 284 5.38 9.19 1.22
CA ASP A 284 6.61 9.06 2.04
C ASP A 284 6.87 7.58 2.42
N ASN A 285 6.91 6.74 1.39
CA ASN A 285 7.01 5.29 1.52
C ASN A 285 8.27 4.90 2.33
N GLY A 286 8.07 4.01 3.30
CA GLY A 286 9.08 3.60 4.28
C GLY A 286 9.13 4.45 5.54
N LYS A 287 8.43 5.60 5.59
CA LYS A 287 8.37 6.47 6.78
C LYS A 287 6.95 6.70 7.28
N LEU A 288 6.09 7.31 6.47
CA LEU A 288 4.70 7.60 6.85
C LEU A 288 3.79 6.43 6.50
N TYR A 289 3.95 5.91 5.29
CA TYR A 289 3.30 4.72 4.80
C TYR A 289 4.32 3.65 4.43
N ARG A 290 3.86 2.41 4.28
CA ARG A 290 4.61 1.33 3.66
C ARG A 290 3.80 0.77 2.51
N ARG A 291 4.42 0.67 1.33
CA ARG A 291 3.83 -0.08 0.23
C ARG A 291 3.74 -1.57 0.58
N ALA A 292 2.55 -2.14 0.47
CA ALA A 292 2.26 -3.54 0.80
C ALA A 292 1.47 -4.21 -0.31
N GLY A 293 1.79 -5.46 -0.61
CA GLY A 293 1.06 -6.28 -1.58
C GLY A 293 -0.18 -6.84 -0.93
N VAL A 294 -1.35 -6.61 -1.53
CA VAL A 294 -2.64 -7.03 -1.00
C VAL A 294 -3.50 -7.70 -2.06
N GLU A 295 -4.37 -8.60 -1.61
CA GLU A 295 -5.42 -9.16 -2.45
C GLU A 295 -6.71 -8.35 -2.26
N VAL A 296 -7.19 -7.73 -3.34
CA VAL A 296 -8.45 -6.98 -3.35
C VAL A 296 -9.52 -7.73 -4.13
N VAL A 297 -10.78 -7.47 -3.76
CA VAL A 297 -11.94 -8.00 -4.46
C VAL A 297 -12.57 -6.91 -5.32
N MET A 298 -12.46 -7.04 -6.65
CA MET A 298 -13.09 -6.15 -7.63
C MET A 298 -14.62 -6.23 -7.54
N GLN A 299 -15.28 -5.07 -7.59
CA GLN A 299 -16.74 -4.97 -7.60
C GLN A 299 -17.27 -4.93 -9.04
N GLY A 300 -18.45 -5.51 -9.27
CA GLY A 300 -19.11 -5.50 -10.59
C GLY A 300 -18.59 -6.50 -11.62
N MET A 301 -17.67 -7.40 -11.25
CA MET A 301 -17.14 -8.43 -12.16
C MET A 301 -18.08 -9.63 -12.28
N LEU A 302 -18.35 -10.06 -13.52
CA LEU A 302 -19.26 -11.17 -13.86
C LEU A 302 -18.68 -12.55 -13.53
N HIS A 303 -17.36 -12.72 -13.65
CA HIS A 303 -16.71 -14.01 -13.45
C HIS A 303 -15.93 -14.06 -12.14
N ALA A 304 -16.03 -15.19 -11.42
CA ALA A 304 -15.42 -15.35 -10.10
C ALA A 304 -13.88 -15.26 -10.09
N HIS A 305 -13.21 -15.60 -11.19
CA HIS A 305 -11.75 -15.48 -11.31
C HIS A 305 -11.30 -14.02 -11.46
N ASP A 306 -12.08 -13.17 -12.12
CA ASP A 306 -11.80 -11.74 -12.26
C ASP A 306 -12.10 -10.92 -10.99
N ARG A 307 -12.72 -11.57 -9.99
CA ARG A 307 -13.07 -10.90 -8.74
C ARG A 307 -11.87 -10.65 -7.85
N LYS A 308 -10.80 -11.44 -7.90
CA LYS A 308 -9.62 -11.25 -7.04
C LYS A 308 -8.45 -10.69 -7.84
N CYS A 309 -7.77 -9.71 -7.28
CA CYS A 309 -6.65 -9.03 -7.91
C CYS A 309 -5.55 -8.78 -6.87
N GLN A 310 -4.30 -9.09 -7.21
CA GLN A 310 -3.16 -8.59 -6.46
C GLN A 310 -2.94 -7.12 -6.82
N ALA A 311 -2.69 -6.28 -5.82
CA ALA A 311 -2.39 -4.88 -6.00
C ALA A 311 -1.47 -4.37 -4.91
N TRP A 312 -0.66 -3.37 -5.22
CA TRP A 312 0.04 -2.58 -4.22
C TRP A 312 -0.92 -1.62 -3.54
N THR A 313 -0.78 -1.42 -2.24
CA THR A 313 -1.46 -0.37 -1.48
C THR A 313 -0.47 0.29 -0.53
N TYR A 314 -0.84 1.43 0.04
CA TYR A 314 -0.04 2.12 1.06
C TYR A 314 -0.67 1.89 2.43
N GLU A 315 0.03 1.24 3.35
CA GLU A 315 -0.42 1.02 4.73
C GLU A 315 0.18 2.06 5.67
N TYR A 316 -0.62 2.62 6.58
CA TYR A 316 -0.15 3.66 7.48
C TYR A 316 0.69 3.10 8.62
N LEU A 317 1.90 3.64 8.82
CA LEU A 317 2.85 3.13 9.81
C LEU A 317 2.61 3.68 11.22
N GLY A 318 2.04 4.87 11.36
CA GLY A 318 1.80 5.50 12.66
C GLY A 318 0.68 4.84 13.49
N GLU A 319 0.56 5.27 14.73
CA GLU A 319 -0.51 4.83 15.64
C GLU A 319 -1.88 5.38 15.22
N VAL A 320 -2.92 4.63 15.53
CA VAL A 320 -4.32 5.01 15.22
C VAL A 320 -5.20 4.85 16.44
N GLU A 321 -6.13 5.79 16.60
CA GLU A 321 -7.14 5.74 17.65
C GLU A 321 -8.42 5.11 17.14
N SER A 322 -9.10 4.31 17.96
CA SER A 322 -10.36 3.65 17.57
C SER A 322 -11.46 4.64 17.16
N ALA A 323 -11.49 5.85 17.74
CA ALA A 323 -12.43 6.91 17.38
C ALA A 323 -12.20 7.49 15.97
N SER A 324 -10.98 7.36 15.45
CA SER A 324 -10.61 7.81 14.10
C SER A 324 -11.03 6.82 13.01
N ARG A 325 -11.42 5.58 13.38
CA ARG A 325 -11.86 4.56 12.43
C ARG A 325 -13.09 5.03 11.65
N VAL A 326 -13.04 4.87 10.33
CA VAL A 326 -14.11 5.23 9.40
C VAL A 326 -15.04 4.03 9.22
N PRO A 327 -16.32 4.11 9.63
CA PRO A 327 -17.28 3.02 9.41
C PRO A 327 -17.48 2.76 7.92
N GLU A 328 -17.76 1.51 7.54
CA GLU A 328 -17.93 1.12 6.13
C GLU A 328 -19.03 1.91 5.41
N GLN A 329 -20.09 2.32 6.13
CA GLN A 329 -21.18 3.14 5.59
C GLN A 329 -20.75 4.56 5.18
N LEU A 330 -19.59 5.02 5.66
CA LEU A 330 -18.99 6.30 5.30
C LEU A 330 -17.93 6.15 4.20
N GLN A 331 -17.59 4.93 3.79
CA GLN A 331 -16.61 4.65 2.76
C GLN A 331 -17.25 4.66 1.35
N PRO A 332 -16.47 4.87 0.28
CA PRO A 332 -15.03 5.19 0.26
C PRO A 332 -14.71 6.58 0.83
N TRP A 333 -13.42 6.93 0.93
CA TRP A 333 -12.98 8.19 1.55
C TRP A 333 -13.64 9.45 0.97
N SER A 334 -13.96 9.46 -0.33
CA SER A 334 -14.71 10.56 -0.96
C SER A 334 -16.09 10.80 -0.33
N ARG A 335 -16.80 9.73 0.04
CA ARG A 335 -18.08 9.80 0.78
C ARG A 335 -17.86 10.36 2.19
N THR A 336 -16.81 9.94 2.89
CA THR A 336 -16.47 10.48 4.22
C THR A 336 -16.28 11.99 4.16
N ILE A 337 -15.51 12.49 3.19
CA ILE A 337 -15.26 13.93 3.01
C ILE A 337 -16.54 14.70 2.64
N ALA A 338 -17.43 14.11 1.83
CA ALA A 338 -18.72 14.72 1.53
C ALA A 338 -19.59 14.87 2.78
N LEU A 339 -19.67 13.82 3.60
CA LEU A 339 -20.48 13.81 4.83
C LEU A 339 -19.95 14.79 5.89
N ARG A 340 -18.63 14.98 6.01
CA ARG A 340 -18.04 15.98 6.94
C ARG A 340 -18.56 17.40 6.75
N LYS A 341 -19.01 17.75 5.54
CA LYS A 341 -19.50 19.09 5.23
C LYS A 341 -20.95 19.30 5.67
N THR A 342 -21.72 18.24 5.79
CA THR A 342 -23.19 18.31 5.90
C THR A 342 -23.76 17.58 7.12
N HIS A 343 -22.98 16.73 7.78
CA HIS A 343 -23.44 15.85 8.86
C HIS A 343 -22.74 16.14 10.19
N VAL A 344 -23.40 15.70 11.27
CA VAL A 344 -22.87 15.66 12.64
C VAL A 344 -23.22 14.32 13.27
N TRP A 345 -22.43 13.89 14.25
CA TRP A 345 -22.78 12.81 15.14
C TRP A 345 -23.55 13.38 16.33
N TYR A 346 -24.87 13.18 16.38
CA TYR A 346 -25.66 13.48 17.57
C TYR A 346 -25.44 12.41 18.63
N VAL A 347 -24.89 12.78 19.78
CA VAL A 347 -24.59 11.86 20.88
C VAL A 347 -25.72 11.92 21.92
N ALA A 348 -26.54 10.86 21.94
CA ALA A 348 -27.62 10.70 22.90
C ALA A 348 -27.14 9.96 24.15
N TYR A 349 -27.47 10.52 25.32
CA TYR A 349 -27.11 10.00 26.66
C TYR A 349 -28.35 9.71 27.54
N GLY A 350 -29.55 10.01 27.03
CA GLY A 350 -30.82 9.83 27.75
C GLY A 350 -31.76 8.88 27.01
N SER A 351 -33.07 9.16 27.09
CA SER A 351 -34.08 8.33 26.42
C SER A 351 -33.86 8.17 24.90
N CYS A 352 -33.24 9.16 24.25
CA CYS A 352 -32.88 9.12 22.82
C CYS A 352 -31.77 8.10 22.48
N MET A 353 -31.25 7.33 23.45
CA MET A 353 -30.43 6.14 23.17
C MET A 353 -31.25 5.01 22.52
N SER A 354 -32.56 4.95 22.78
CA SER A 354 -33.46 4.01 22.10
C SER A 354 -33.62 4.42 20.63
N TYR A 355 -33.32 3.48 19.72
CA TYR A 355 -33.38 3.72 18.28
C TYR A 355 -34.76 4.16 17.84
N GLU A 356 -35.78 3.38 18.19
CA GLU A 356 -37.16 3.61 17.75
C GLU A 356 -37.68 4.95 18.25
N ARG A 357 -37.38 5.30 19.51
CA ARG A 357 -37.71 6.62 20.05
C ARG A 357 -37.02 7.74 19.29
N PHE A 358 -35.71 7.63 19.05
CA PHE A 358 -34.99 8.68 18.33
C PHE A 358 -35.51 8.83 16.89
N MET A 359 -35.88 7.73 16.23
CA MET A 359 -36.49 7.79 14.90
C MET A 359 -37.82 8.57 14.88
N CYS A 360 -38.59 8.64 15.97
CA CYS A 360 -39.76 9.51 16.03
C CYS A 360 -39.42 11.00 15.87
N TYR A 361 -38.24 11.46 16.31
CA TYR A 361 -37.82 12.86 16.10
C TYR A 361 -37.49 13.14 14.63
N LEU A 362 -37.01 12.13 13.88
CA LEU A 362 -36.67 12.26 12.47
C LEU A 362 -37.90 12.04 11.58
N ALA A 363 -38.59 10.90 11.71
CA ALA A 363 -39.69 10.52 10.85
C ALA A 363 -41.07 11.09 11.28
N GLY A 364 -41.16 11.60 12.51
CA GLY A 364 -42.43 11.99 13.13
C GLY A 364 -43.24 10.78 13.62
N GLY A 365 -44.42 11.05 14.18
CA GLY A 365 -45.36 10.04 14.67
C GLY A 365 -45.42 9.92 16.18
N THR A 366 -46.22 8.98 16.68
CA THR A 366 -46.47 8.80 18.11
C THR A 366 -45.47 7.83 18.72
N CYS A 367 -44.66 8.33 19.66
CA CYS A 367 -43.72 7.49 20.40
C CYS A 367 -44.47 6.62 21.41
N LYS A 368 -44.29 5.30 21.32
CA LYS A 368 -44.93 4.32 22.22
C LYS A 368 -44.51 4.50 23.69
N ASP A 369 -43.31 5.03 23.92
CA ASP A 369 -42.69 5.09 25.25
C ASP A 369 -43.31 6.17 26.14
N ASN A 370 -43.71 7.31 25.54
CA ASN A 370 -44.18 8.48 26.27
C ASN A 370 -45.51 9.05 25.74
N GLY A 371 -46.10 8.41 24.72
CA GLY A 371 -47.36 8.82 24.11
C GLY A 371 -47.33 10.17 23.38
N ARG A 372 -46.17 10.84 23.29
CA ARG A 372 -46.03 12.12 22.59
C ARG A 372 -46.02 11.88 21.08
N THR A 373 -46.77 12.70 20.36
CA THR A 373 -46.66 12.81 18.90
C THR A 373 -45.59 13.84 18.55
N TYR A 374 -44.63 13.43 17.72
CA TYR A 374 -43.54 14.26 17.20
C TYR A 374 -43.87 14.68 15.77
N GLU A 375 -43.52 15.92 15.42
CA GLU A 375 -43.72 16.46 14.08
C GLU A 375 -42.80 15.79 13.06
N GLY A 376 -41.60 15.40 13.49
CA GLY A 376 -40.55 14.90 12.61
C GLY A 376 -39.68 16.02 12.03
N CYS A 377 -38.61 15.62 11.38
CA CYS A 377 -37.76 16.52 10.61
C CYS A 377 -38.29 16.69 9.18
N SER A 378 -37.94 17.81 8.55
CA SER A 378 -38.23 18.07 7.14
C SER A 378 -37.61 17.01 6.22
N ASP A 379 -36.44 16.50 6.60
CA ASP A 379 -35.82 15.29 6.05
C ASP A 379 -36.04 14.12 7.03
N PRO A 380 -36.94 13.18 6.72
CA PRO A 380 -37.25 12.04 7.59
C PRO A 380 -36.30 10.86 7.40
N THR A 381 -35.22 11.00 6.61
CA THR A 381 -34.27 9.90 6.39
C THR A 381 -33.65 9.43 7.71
N PRO A 382 -33.60 8.10 7.96
CA PRO A 382 -32.96 7.57 9.16
C PRO A 382 -31.47 7.92 9.23
N SER A 383 -30.90 7.87 10.44
CA SER A 383 -29.45 8.04 10.63
C SER A 383 -28.65 7.07 9.76
N ILE A 384 -27.58 7.55 9.12
CA ILE A 384 -26.75 6.74 8.20
C ILE A 384 -26.13 5.55 8.91
N CYS A 385 -25.68 5.74 10.14
CA CYS A 385 -25.16 4.69 11.01
C CYS A 385 -25.17 5.16 12.46
N THR A 386 -24.98 4.21 13.37
CA THR A 386 -24.89 4.46 14.81
C THR A 386 -23.55 3.97 15.36
N ALA A 387 -23.09 4.59 16.45
CA ALA A 387 -21.91 4.14 17.16
C ALA A 387 -22.13 4.20 18.67
N SER A 388 -21.67 3.18 19.37
CA SER A 388 -21.67 3.11 20.83
C SER A 388 -20.36 3.72 21.33
N MET A 389 -20.43 4.58 22.34
CA MET A 389 -19.24 5.27 22.84
C MET A 389 -19.35 5.64 24.32
N PRO A 390 -18.21 5.73 25.04
CA PRO A 390 -18.18 6.39 26.33
C PRO A 390 -18.32 7.91 26.16
N LEU A 391 -18.92 8.54 27.16
CA LEU A 391 -19.02 9.98 27.33
C LEU A 391 -18.50 10.31 28.73
N PHE A 392 -17.52 11.22 28.82
CA PHE A 392 -16.77 11.48 30.06
C PHE A 392 -17.45 12.52 30.98
N HIS A 393 -18.77 12.41 31.10
CA HIS A 393 -19.63 13.25 31.90
C HIS A 393 -20.74 12.40 32.51
N ASP A 394 -21.18 12.72 33.73
CA ASP A 394 -22.26 11.99 34.40
C ASP A 394 -23.63 12.46 33.91
N VAL A 395 -24.61 11.56 33.98
CA VAL A 395 -26.01 11.85 33.70
C VAL A 395 -26.76 12.01 35.01
N TYR A 396 -27.53 13.09 35.15
CA TYR A 396 -28.39 13.30 36.31
C TYR A 396 -29.84 13.60 35.89
N PHE A 397 -30.77 13.47 36.83
CA PHE A 397 -32.20 13.65 36.58
C PHE A 397 -32.74 14.92 37.21
N GLY A 398 -33.43 15.72 36.41
CA GLY A 398 -33.99 16.99 36.87
C GLY A 398 -35.22 17.45 36.10
N ASN A 399 -35.75 18.62 36.51
CA ASN A 399 -36.98 19.22 35.99
C ASN A 399 -38.22 18.31 36.06
N GLU A 400 -39.38 18.83 35.66
CA GLU A 400 -40.64 18.08 35.58
C GLU A 400 -41.07 17.98 34.11
N SER A 401 -40.96 16.79 33.51
CA SER A 401 -41.35 16.58 32.12
C SER A 401 -42.79 16.11 31.99
N ARG A 402 -43.65 16.91 31.36
CA ARG A 402 -45.05 16.56 31.11
C ARG A 402 -45.22 15.30 30.28
N SER A 403 -44.35 15.10 29.28
CA SER A 403 -44.37 13.89 28.44
C SER A 403 -43.99 12.63 29.21
N TRP A 404 -43.36 12.77 30.37
CA TRP A 404 -42.97 11.65 31.23
C TRP A 404 -43.69 11.67 32.59
N GLY A 405 -44.91 12.21 32.63
CA GLY A 405 -45.77 12.16 33.80
C GLY A 405 -45.35 13.09 34.95
N GLY A 406 -44.63 14.17 34.65
CA GLY A 406 -44.09 15.11 35.66
C GLY A 406 -42.79 14.64 36.31
N ALA A 407 -42.23 13.50 35.89
CA ALA A 407 -41.00 12.96 36.41
C ALA A 407 -39.74 13.65 35.83
N GLY A 408 -38.59 13.38 36.45
CA GLY A 408 -37.28 13.86 36.00
C GLY A 408 -36.85 13.24 34.67
N VAL A 409 -36.07 14.01 33.91
CA VAL A 409 -35.43 13.55 32.66
C VAL A 409 -33.93 13.79 32.71
N ALA A 410 -33.20 13.15 31.81
CA ALA A 410 -31.74 13.15 31.80
C ALA A 410 -31.16 14.50 31.35
N PHE A 411 -30.17 14.98 32.11
CA PHE A 411 -29.27 16.08 31.79
C PHE A 411 -27.83 15.60 31.97
N LEU A 412 -26.87 16.35 31.42
CA LEU A 412 -25.45 16.00 31.45
C LEU A 412 -24.73 16.97 32.39
N ASP A 413 -23.98 16.45 33.36
CA ASP A 413 -23.11 17.25 34.22
C ASP A 413 -21.78 17.51 33.49
N VAL A 414 -21.76 18.58 32.69
CA VAL A 414 -20.60 18.95 31.87
C VAL A 414 -19.51 19.68 32.66
N ASP A 415 -19.81 20.10 33.88
CA ASP A 415 -18.90 20.85 34.72
C ASP A 415 -18.05 19.93 35.61
N ASN A 416 -18.43 18.66 35.73
CA ASN A 416 -17.71 17.64 36.48
C ASN A 416 -17.30 16.46 35.57
N PRO A 417 -16.11 15.87 35.79
CA PRO A 417 -15.74 14.65 35.10
C PRO A 417 -16.64 13.51 35.57
N GLY A 418 -17.05 12.67 34.63
CA GLY A 418 -17.92 11.54 34.91
C GLY A 418 -17.75 10.43 33.89
N PHE A 419 -18.63 9.45 33.94
CA PHE A 419 -18.67 8.38 32.95
C PHE A 419 -20.08 7.92 32.67
N THR A 420 -20.48 8.04 31.41
CA THR A 420 -21.78 7.56 30.95
C THR A 420 -21.64 6.89 29.58
N HIS A 421 -22.46 5.88 29.32
CA HIS A 421 -22.54 5.27 28.00
C HIS A 421 -23.47 6.08 27.11
N ALA A 422 -23.10 6.25 25.85
CA ALA A 422 -23.89 7.02 24.90
C ALA A 422 -24.01 6.30 23.56
N ARG A 423 -25.02 6.72 22.79
CA ARG A 423 -25.23 6.29 21.42
C ARG A 423 -25.16 7.51 20.50
N ALA A 424 -24.24 7.45 19.54
CA ALA A 424 -24.10 8.46 18.51
C ALA A 424 -24.87 8.07 17.25
N TYR A 425 -25.58 9.03 16.66
CA TYR A 425 -26.32 8.90 15.41
C TYR A 425 -25.75 9.85 14.37
N LEU A 426 -25.36 9.33 13.20
CA LEU A 426 -24.90 10.18 12.09
C LEU A 426 -26.11 10.71 11.31
N ILE A 427 -26.39 12.00 11.46
CA ILE A 427 -27.53 12.71 10.87
C ILE A 427 -27.08 13.99 10.18
N THR A 428 -27.94 14.58 9.35
CA THR A 428 -27.62 15.89 8.76
C THR A 428 -27.58 16.97 9.85
N ARG A 429 -26.82 18.04 9.62
CA ARG A 429 -26.80 19.19 10.55
C ARG A 429 -28.19 19.82 10.69
N GLU A 430 -28.98 19.83 9.62
CA GLU A 430 -30.35 20.33 9.64
C GLU A 430 -31.26 19.46 10.52
N GLN A 431 -31.19 18.13 10.39
CA GLN A 431 -31.90 17.21 11.28
C GLN A 431 -31.50 17.45 12.75
N TYR A 432 -30.21 17.62 13.04
CA TYR A 432 -29.73 17.90 14.39
C TYR A 432 -30.34 19.18 14.98
N GLU A 433 -30.37 20.27 14.21
CA GLU A 433 -30.98 21.54 14.65
C GLU A 433 -32.49 21.37 14.91
N GLN A 434 -33.21 20.67 14.03
CA GLN A 434 -34.65 20.41 14.19
C GLN A 434 -34.94 19.47 15.38
N VAL A 435 -34.09 18.49 15.66
CA VAL A 435 -34.15 17.68 16.88
C VAL A 435 -34.00 18.59 18.10
N ARG A 436 -33.04 19.52 18.09
CA ARG A 436 -32.81 20.49 19.17
C ARG A 436 -34.00 21.42 19.41
N ASP A 437 -34.68 21.84 18.33
CA ASP A 437 -35.93 22.60 18.41
C ASP A 437 -37.05 21.81 19.07
N GLN A 438 -37.21 20.52 18.70
CA GLN A 438 -38.23 19.64 19.26
C GLN A 438 -38.00 19.28 20.75
N GLU A 439 -36.73 19.19 21.18
CA GLU A 439 -36.34 18.96 22.59
C GLU A 439 -36.50 20.22 23.46
N GLY A 440 -36.36 21.40 22.86
CA GLY A 440 -36.58 22.70 23.51
C GLY A 440 -35.28 23.44 23.85
N ARG A 441 -34.97 24.50 23.08
CA ARG A 441 -33.71 25.27 23.15
C ARG A 441 -33.58 26.26 24.32
N SER A 442 -34.47 26.23 25.31
CA SER A 442 -34.33 27.16 26.44
C SER A 442 -33.15 26.76 27.34
N ASP A 443 -32.52 27.74 27.99
CA ASP A 443 -31.45 27.51 28.97
C ASP A 443 -31.87 26.58 30.13
N GLN A 444 -33.16 26.53 30.43
CA GLN A 444 -33.74 25.66 31.47
C GLN A 444 -33.93 24.21 31.02
N TRP A 445 -33.79 23.92 29.73
CA TRP A 445 -33.97 22.60 29.10
C TRP A 445 -32.71 22.22 28.32
N TYR A 446 -32.72 22.24 26.98
CA TYR A 446 -31.64 21.73 26.15
C TYR A 446 -31.00 22.83 25.28
N GLY A 447 -30.82 24.02 25.86
CA GLY A 447 -30.27 25.20 25.17
C GLY A 447 -28.75 25.20 24.97
N ARG A 448 -27.98 24.51 25.83
CA ARG A 448 -26.51 24.49 25.77
C ARG A 448 -26.04 23.36 24.86
N GLU A 449 -25.43 23.70 23.73
CA GLU A 449 -24.72 22.75 22.87
C GLU A 449 -23.35 22.40 23.47
N VAL A 450 -22.93 21.15 23.31
CA VAL A 450 -21.66 20.62 23.84
C VAL A 450 -20.92 19.88 22.73
N GLU A 451 -19.69 20.31 22.46
CA GLU A 451 -18.81 19.66 21.49
C GLU A 451 -17.98 18.57 22.19
N LEU A 452 -18.06 17.34 21.67
CA LEU A 452 -17.47 16.14 22.25
C LEU A 452 -16.26 15.62 21.47
N GLY A 453 -15.72 16.46 20.58
CA GLY A 453 -14.63 16.11 19.66
C GLY A 453 -15.16 15.61 18.31
N THR A 454 -14.45 14.67 17.69
CA THR A 454 -14.79 14.16 16.35
C THR A 454 -14.73 12.65 16.26
N ARG A 455 -15.54 12.08 15.37
CA ARG A 455 -15.49 10.67 14.97
C ARG A 455 -15.43 10.56 13.46
N ALA A 456 -14.42 9.84 12.94
CA ALA A 456 -14.08 9.84 11.51
C ALA A 456 -13.89 11.27 10.93
N GLY A 457 -13.47 12.23 11.75
CA GLY A 457 -13.32 13.66 11.41
C GLY A 457 -14.64 14.43 11.24
N ILE A 458 -15.78 13.86 11.68
CA ILE A 458 -17.09 14.52 11.74
C ILE A 458 -17.33 14.95 13.19
N PRO A 459 -17.78 16.20 13.46
CA PRO A 459 -18.07 16.67 14.81
C PRO A 459 -19.07 15.80 15.55
N MET A 460 -18.79 15.51 16.82
CA MET A 460 -19.71 14.88 17.76
C MET A 460 -20.31 15.96 18.65
N LEU A 461 -21.63 16.10 18.61
CA LEU A 461 -22.36 17.13 19.32
C LEU A 461 -23.44 16.51 20.20
N THR A 462 -23.66 17.10 21.36
CA THR A 462 -24.82 16.86 22.18
C THR A 462 -25.37 18.18 22.70
N PHE A 463 -26.44 18.13 23.49
CA PHE A 463 -27.01 19.31 24.12
C PHE A 463 -27.54 19.00 25.51
N THR A 464 -27.50 19.99 26.40
CA THR A 464 -27.96 19.90 27.79
C THR A 464 -28.43 21.27 28.31
N SER A 465 -28.75 21.38 29.59
CA SER A 465 -29.13 22.66 30.19
C SER A 465 -27.95 23.59 30.38
N ALA A 466 -28.21 24.90 30.40
CA ALA A 466 -27.15 25.88 30.67
C ALA A 466 -26.62 25.73 32.10
N ASP A 467 -27.56 25.62 33.05
CA ASP A 467 -27.30 25.45 34.48
C ASP A 467 -27.85 24.11 34.99
N LYS A 468 -27.30 23.62 36.11
CA LYS A 468 -27.77 22.41 36.78
C LYS A 468 -29.24 22.55 37.20
N ARG A 469 -30.06 21.56 36.84
CA ARG A 469 -31.51 21.58 37.08
C ARG A 469 -31.88 21.01 38.45
N PRO A 470 -32.98 21.48 39.07
CA PRO A 470 -33.49 20.89 40.31
C PRO A 470 -33.72 19.39 40.13
N HIS A 471 -33.20 18.61 41.08
CA HIS A 471 -33.32 17.15 41.06
C HIS A 471 -34.78 16.71 41.06
N ASN A 472 -35.10 15.73 40.21
CA ASN A 472 -36.39 15.06 40.21
C ASN A 472 -36.19 13.59 39.79
N THR A 473 -36.89 12.67 40.45
CA THR A 473 -36.74 11.24 40.18
C THR A 473 -37.37 10.90 38.82
N PRO A 474 -36.70 10.12 37.96
CA PRO A 474 -37.29 9.67 36.69
C PRO A 474 -38.41 8.65 36.92
N SER A 475 -39.31 8.54 35.94
CA SER A 475 -40.36 7.52 35.96
C SER A 475 -39.81 6.17 35.49
N GLU A 476 -40.46 5.08 35.90
CA GLU A 476 -40.08 3.73 35.46
C GLU A 476 -40.17 3.57 33.93
N ALA A 477 -41.12 4.26 33.29
CA ALA A 477 -41.23 4.30 31.83
C ALA A 477 -39.98 4.96 31.19
N TYR A 478 -39.49 6.06 31.76
CA TYR A 478 -38.28 6.74 31.29
C TYR A 478 -37.04 5.84 31.43
N LEU A 479 -36.86 5.22 32.60
CA LEU A 479 -35.76 4.30 32.86
C LEU A 479 -35.83 3.07 31.95
N SER A 480 -37.01 2.51 31.72
CA SER A 480 -37.22 1.38 30.81
C SER A 480 -36.78 1.71 29.38
N THR A 481 -37.07 2.90 28.88
CA THR A 481 -36.58 3.36 27.56
C THR A 481 -35.06 3.49 27.52
N MET A 482 -34.44 4.04 28.58
CA MET A 482 -32.98 4.11 28.66
C MET A 482 -32.34 2.72 28.69
N ARG A 483 -32.89 1.77 29.47
CA ARG A 483 -32.45 0.37 29.49
C ARG A 483 -32.51 -0.26 28.10
N LEU A 484 -33.61 -0.06 27.38
CA LEU A 484 -33.75 -0.54 26.00
C LEU A 484 -32.65 0.04 25.10
N GLY A 485 -32.46 1.36 25.12
CA GLY A 485 -31.41 2.02 24.35
C GLY A 485 -29.99 1.53 24.68
N MET A 486 -29.71 1.29 25.96
CA MET A 486 -28.46 0.70 26.41
C MET A 486 -28.26 -0.70 25.84
N SER A 487 -29.28 -1.57 25.93
CA SER A 487 -29.21 -2.94 25.41
C SER A 487 -29.04 -3.00 23.88
N GLU A 488 -29.65 -2.06 23.15
CA GLU A 488 -29.52 -1.95 21.69
C GLU A 488 -28.11 -1.49 21.28
N ALA A 489 -27.56 -0.50 21.98
CA ALA A 489 -26.24 0.05 21.68
C ALA A 489 -25.10 -0.85 22.16
N PHE A 490 -25.31 -1.61 23.24
CA PHE A 490 -24.29 -2.46 23.84
C PHE A 490 -24.84 -3.87 24.01
N PRO A 491 -24.79 -4.74 22.98
CA PRO A 491 -25.37 -6.09 23.05
C PRO A 491 -24.79 -6.96 24.18
N GLY A 492 -23.53 -6.74 24.58
CA GLY A 492 -22.91 -7.42 25.73
C GLY A 492 -23.48 -7.00 27.10
N TYR A 493 -24.20 -5.88 27.16
CA TYR A 493 -24.88 -5.39 28.36
C TYR A 493 -26.06 -6.28 28.75
N ALA A 494 -26.83 -6.76 27.76
CA ALA A 494 -27.97 -7.65 27.98
C ALA A 494 -27.55 -9.03 28.54
N SER A 495 -26.28 -9.40 28.36
CA SER A 495 -25.67 -10.63 28.90
C SER A 495 -24.87 -10.42 30.19
N ALA A 496 -24.84 -9.21 30.75
CA ALA A 496 -24.14 -8.95 32.01
C ALA A 496 -24.82 -9.67 33.18
N GLU A 497 -24.04 -10.08 34.19
CA GLU A 497 -24.56 -10.77 35.38
C GLU A 497 -25.56 -9.92 36.17
N ASP A 498 -25.42 -8.59 36.15
CA ASP A 498 -26.37 -7.65 36.76
C ASP A 498 -26.55 -6.36 35.91
N PRO A 499 -27.47 -6.37 34.93
CA PRO A 499 -27.76 -5.22 34.09
C PRO A 499 -28.38 -4.03 34.86
N GLU A 500 -28.97 -4.26 36.04
CA GLU A 500 -29.52 -3.21 36.89
C GLU A 500 -28.42 -2.51 37.69
N LEU A 501 -27.38 -3.23 38.12
CA LEU A 501 -26.20 -2.63 38.74
C LEU A 501 -25.44 -1.73 37.76
N LEU A 502 -25.24 -2.17 36.52
CA LEU A 502 -24.61 -1.35 35.47
C LEU A 502 -25.44 -0.11 35.13
N LEU A 503 -26.76 -0.21 35.24
CA LEU A 503 -27.65 0.92 35.04
C LEU A 503 -27.54 1.86 36.24
N ALA A 504 -27.53 1.34 37.46
CA ALA A 504 -27.31 2.11 38.66
C ALA A 504 -25.94 2.82 38.66
N GLU A 505 -24.89 2.21 38.09
CA GLU A 505 -23.59 2.86 37.88
C GLU A 505 -23.63 3.93 36.79
N HIS A 506 -24.42 3.73 35.74
CA HIS A 506 -24.65 4.70 34.67
C HIS A 506 -25.57 5.87 35.09
N LEU A 507 -26.39 5.68 36.13
CA LEU A 507 -27.38 6.61 36.66
C LEU A 507 -27.00 7.23 38.02
N LYS A 508 -25.77 7.01 38.50
CA LYS A 508 -25.19 7.70 39.68
C LYS A 508 -24.95 9.17 39.38
#